data_AF-A0A317HIK0-F1
#
_entry.id   AF-A0A317HIK0-F1
#
_cell.length_a   1.000
_cell.length_b   1.000
_cell.length_c   1.000
_cell.angle_alpha   90.00
_cell.angle_beta   90.00
_cell.angle_gamma   90.00
#
_symmetry.space_group_name_H-M   'P 1'
#
loop_
_entity.id
_entity.type
_entity.pdbx_description
1 polymer ?
#
loop_
_entity_poly.entity_id
_entity_poly.type
_entity_poly.pdbx_seq_one_letter_code
_entity_poly.pdbx_strand_id
1 'polypeptide(L)'
;MKRLTFVIGGLAVLPVTVLLHAQGSLTNLTNVQALYASASYEEALAELAKVDTASWNEHVDEYRALCFLALGRTREAEQALEHLVRERPLHSIAGDQYSPRFVSLFETVRRQTVPVVAREVYANARRAYEAGRFDDATGGFRQLAEILSDPTLVEQSPNLADVKELGDGFLKLAEAKRLAAAADPVPSRSSAPAPAVGPVPSTSPAPAPPDPVVVSTTRVFTVADHDVRPPVEIQRRLPLWSPSNGPRPLGEIRGLLEVVTDTEGAIESATLVKSLTPLYDRELLAATKGWKFRPAIKDNEPVKYRWLMEIVLSGR
;
A
#
# COMPACT_ATOMS: atom_id res chain seq x y z
N MET A 1 29.04 -51.73 -50.44
CA MET A 1 29.13 -52.65 -49.27
C MET A 1 29.94 -51.91 -48.21
N LYS A 2 29.51 -51.56 -46.99
CA LYS A 2 28.65 -52.20 -45.98
C LYS A 2 27.94 -51.10 -45.15
N ARG A 3 26.77 -51.42 -44.61
CA ARG A 3 25.97 -50.63 -43.64
C ARG A 3 26.42 -50.92 -42.20
N LEU A 4 26.29 -49.94 -41.31
CA LEU A 4 26.18 -50.03 -39.84
C LEU A 4 25.81 -48.59 -39.36
N THR A 5 24.56 -48.19 -39.07
CA THR A 5 23.65 -48.46 -37.93
C THR A 5 24.21 -48.12 -36.55
N PHE A 6 23.41 -47.36 -35.77
CA PHE A 6 23.49 -46.93 -34.35
C PHE A 6 24.16 -45.55 -34.10
N VAL A 7 23.69 -44.64 -33.22
CA VAL A 7 22.69 -44.64 -32.13
C VAL A 7 22.05 -43.24 -32.05
N ILE A 8 20.75 -43.18 -31.75
CA ILE A 8 19.97 -41.97 -31.46
C ILE A 8 20.38 -41.42 -30.08
N GLY A 9 21.02 -40.25 -30.04
CA GLY A 9 21.26 -39.47 -28.81
C GLY A 9 20.28 -38.32 -28.74
N GLY A 10 19.24 -38.45 -27.91
CA GLY A 10 18.19 -37.46 -27.72
C GLY A 10 18.74 -36.14 -27.20
N LEU A 11 18.60 -35.09 -28.00
CA LEU A 11 18.81 -33.70 -27.57
C LEU A 11 17.57 -33.29 -26.76
N ALA A 12 17.69 -33.34 -25.43
CA ALA A 12 16.67 -32.83 -24.53
C ALA A 12 16.59 -31.30 -24.68
N VAL A 13 15.61 -30.84 -25.46
CA VAL A 13 15.19 -29.44 -25.49
C VAL A 13 14.49 -29.15 -24.16
N LEU A 14 15.21 -28.56 -23.22
CA LEU A 14 14.62 -27.96 -22.04
C LEU A 14 13.75 -26.78 -22.49
N PRO A 15 12.45 -26.73 -22.15
CA PRO A 15 11.67 -25.53 -22.36
C PRO A 15 12.24 -24.43 -21.46
N VAL A 16 12.73 -23.36 -22.08
CA VAL A 16 12.99 -22.10 -21.40
C VAL A 16 11.63 -21.55 -20.98
N THR A 17 11.22 -21.91 -19.77
CA THR A 17 10.02 -21.33 -19.14
C THR A 17 10.35 -19.88 -18.82
N VAL A 18 10.00 -19.01 -19.76
CA VAL A 18 9.98 -17.56 -19.56
C VAL A 18 8.92 -17.27 -18.50
N LEU A 19 9.33 -17.22 -17.23
CA LEU A 19 8.56 -16.55 -16.19
C LEU A 19 8.81 -15.04 -16.34
N LEU A 20 8.13 -14.43 -17.31
CA LEU A 20 8.06 -12.98 -17.47
C LEU A 20 6.69 -12.51 -16.98
N HIS A 21 6.46 -12.55 -15.68
CA HIS A 21 5.26 -11.98 -15.08
C HIS A 21 5.68 -11.18 -13.84
N ALA A 22 5.94 -9.88 -14.05
CA ALA A 22 5.84 -8.77 -13.06
C ALA A 22 6.76 -7.55 -13.37
N GLN A 23 7.28 -7.38 -14.59
CA GLN A 23 8.04 -6.15 -14.97
C GLN A 23 7.26 -5.21 -15.92
N GLY A 24 6.02 -5.57 -16.30
CA GLY A 24 5.33 -4.93 -17.42
C GLY A 24 4.86 -3.48 -17.20
N SER A 25 4.57 -3.04 -15.97
CA SER A 25 3.93 -1.73 -15.77
C SER A 25 4.88 -0.54 -15.99
N LEU A 26 6.11 -0.62 -15.46
CA LEU A 26 7.11 0.43 -15.64
C LEU A 26 7.61 0.50 -17.10
N THR A 27 7.82 -0.65 -17.74
CA THR A 27 8.25 -0.71 -19.14
C THR A 27 7.19 -0.16 -20.10
N ASN A 28 5.90 -0.34 -19.79
CA ASN A 28 4.81 0.17 -20.61
C ASN A 28 4.75 1.71 -20.61
N LEU A 29 4.87 2.37 -19.45
CA LEU A 29 4.78 3.83 -19.41
C LEU A 29 5.99 4.50 -20.08
N THR A 30 7.20 3.97 -19.90
CA THR A 30 8.39 4.49 -20.60
C THR A 30 8.26 4.34 -22.12
N ASN A 31 7.65 3.26 -22.60
CA ASN A 31 7.36 3.09 -24.02
C ASN A 31 6.32 4.10 -24.53
N VAL A 32 5.23 4.30 -23.77
CA VAL A 32 4.21 5.33 -24.08
C VAL A 32 4.84 6.73 -24.15
N GLN A 33 5.75 7.06 -23.25
CA GLN A 33 6.49 8.33 -23.26
C GLN A 33 7.32 8.51 -24.53
N ALA A 34 8.02 7.45 -24.96
CA ALA A 34 8.79 7.46 -26.20
C ALA A 34 7.88 7.63 -27.43
N LEU A 35 6.75 6.91 -27.48
CA LEU A 35 5.75 7.03 -28.54
C LEU A 35 5.12 8.43 -28.59
N TYR A 36 4.84 9.02 -27.43
CA TYR A 36 4.35 10.40 -27.34
C TYR A 36 5.39 11.40 -27.86
N ALA A 37 6.66 11.25 -27.43
CA ALA A 37 7.76 12.12 -27.87
C ALA A 37 8.05 12.00 -29.38
N SER A 38 7.79 10.85 -29.99
CA SER A 38 7.89 10.64 -31.44
C SER A 38 6.61 11.01 -32.20
N ALA A 39 5.62 11.62 -31.54
CA ALA A 39 4.31 11.97 -32.09
C ALA A 39 3.47 10.77 -32.62
N SER A 40 3.76 9.57 -32.13
CA SER A 40 3.04 8.33 -32.45
C SER A 40 1.84 8.14 -31.51
N TYR A 41 0.90 9.09 -31.54
CA TYR A 41 -0.18 9.19 -30.54
C TYR A 41 -1.17 8.03 -30.55
N GLU A 42 -1.54 7.51 -31.73
CA GLU A 42 -2.47 6.36 -31.83
C GLU A 42 -1.82 5.07 -31.29
N GLU A 43 -0.52 4.87 -31.52
CA GLU A 43 0.22 3.73 -30.97
C GLU A 43 0.35 3.85 -29.45
N ALA A 44 0.65 5.06 -28.94
CA ALA A 44 0.67 5.34 -27.52
C ALA A 44 -0.69 5.02 -26.86
N LEU A 45 -1.80 5.41 -27.50
CA LEU A 45 -3.15 5.10 -27.03
C LEU A 45 -3.44 3.59 -27.05
N ALA A 46 -2.99 2.87 -28.08
CA ALA A 46 -3.13 1.43 -28.17
C ALA A 46 -2.36 0.69 -27.06
N GLU A 47 -1.18 1.18 -26.67
CA GLU A 47 -0.44 0.66 -25.51
C GLU A 47 -1.16 0.98 -24.19
N LEU A 48 -1.62 2.23 -24.02
CA LEU A 48 -2.37 2.65 -22.82
C LEU A 48 -3.71 1.92 -22.65
N ALA A 49 -4.32 1.42 -23.74
CA ALA A 49 -5.55 0.64 -23.69
C ALA A 49 -5.34 -0.77 -23.10
N LYS A 50 -4.10 -1.26 -23.03
CA LYS A 50 -3.75 -2.57 -22.46
C LYS A 50 -3.57 -2.53 -20.95
N VAL A 51 -3.49 -1.33 -20.35
CA VAL A 51 -3.37 -1.17 -18.91
C VAL A 51 -4.68 -1.56 -18.25
N ASP A 52 -4.63 -2.51 -17.32
CA ASP A 52 -5.78 -2.93 -16.53
C ASP A 52 -6.06 -1.96 -15.38
N THR A 53 -7.26 -2.04 -14.80
CA THR A 53 -7.66 -1.19 -13.68
C THR A 53 -6.79 -1.40 -12.44
N ALA A 54 -6.25 -2.60 -12.24
CA ALA A 54 -5.38 -2.93 -11.11
C ALA A 54 -3.98 -2.30 -11.22
N SER A 55 -3.46 -2.11 -12.44
CA SER A 55 -2.15 -1.48 -12.70
C SER A 55 -2.26 -0.01 -13.08
N TRP A 56 -3.46 0.56 -13.03
CA TRP A 56 -3.71 1.96 -13.34
C TRP A 56 -2.94 2.89 -12.39
N ASN A 57 -2.46 3.99 -12.93
CA ASN A 57 -1.92 5.13 -12.19
C ASN A 57 -2.28 6.43 -12.93
N GLU A 58 -2.08 7.58 -12.27
CA GLU A 58 -2.43 8.91 -12.79
C GLU A 58 -1.83 9.19 -14.17
N HIS A 59 -0.57 8.79 -14.41
CA HIS A 59 0.11 9.04 -15.66
C HIS A 59 -0.58 8.35 -16.85
N VAL A 60 -1.29 7.24 -16.64
CA VAL A 60 -2.02 6.54 -17.71
C VAL A 60 -3.06 7.45 -18.33
N ASP A 61 -3.87 8.12 -17.50
CA ASP A 61 -4.89 9.04 -17.99
C ASP A 61 -4.32 10.39 -18.43
N GLU A 62 -3.24 10.86 -17.81
CA GLU A 62 -2.53 12.05 -18.27
C GLU A 62 -2.02 11.87 -19.71
N TYR A 63 -1.27 10.80 -19.99
CA TYR A 63 -0.75 10.54 -21.34
C TYR A 63 -1.88 10.22 -22.32
N ARG A 64 -2.96 9.56 -21.89
CA ARG A 64 -4.14 9.32 -22.72
C ARG A 64 -4.79 10.65 -23.14
N ALA A 65 -5.00 11.55 -22.19
CA ALA A 65 -5.56 12.87 -22.44
C ALA A 65 -4.63 13.74 -23.31
N LEU A 66 -3.31 13.70 -23.07
CA LEU A 66 -2.33 14.39 -23.92
C LEU A 66 -2.34 13.87 -25.37
N CYS A 67 -2.38 12.56 -25.57
CA CYS A 67 -2.46 11.96 -26.91
C CYS A 67 -3.76 12.37 -27.62
N PHE A 68 -4.90 12.29 -26.93
CA PHE A 68 -6.18 12.73 -27.49
C PHE A 68 -6.19 14.22 -27.82
N LEU A 69 -5.61 15.06 -26.97
CA LEU A 69 -5.52 16.49 -27.21
C LEU A 69 -4.64 16.81 -28.43
N ALA A 70 -3.51 16.10 -28.60
CA ALA A 70 -2.64 16.23 -29.76
C ALA A 70 -3.33 15.79 -31.07
N LEU A 71 -4.23 14.80 -30.99
CA LEU A 71 -5.06 14.34 -32.11
C LEU A 71 -6.31 15.21 -32.35
N GLY A 72 -6.56 16.25 -31.55
CA GLY A 72 -7.75 17.10 -31.64
C GLY A 72 -9.04 16.45 -31.13
N ARG A 73 -8.92 15.32 -30.44
CA ARG A 73 -10.02 14.51 -29.88
C ARG A 73 -10.38 15.00 -28.46
N THR A 74 -10.88 16.24 -28.39
CA THR A 74 -11.09 16.94 -27.11
C THR A 74 -12.03 16.19 -26.15
N ARG A 75 -13.09 15.57 -26.67
CA ARG A 75 -14.08 14.86 -25.84
C ARG A 75 -13.46 13.65 -25.14
N GLU A 76 -12.64 12.88 -25.85
CA GLU A 76 -11.95 11.73 -25.27
C GLU A 76 -10.86 12.16 -24.29
N ALA A 77 -10.21 13.31 -24.53
CA ALA A 77 -9.30 13.90 -23.57
C ALA A 77 -10.01 14.30 -22.27
N GLU A 78 -11.18 14.95 -22.36
CA GLU A 78 -12.01 15.29 -21.20
C GLU A 78 -12.42 14.05 -20.41
N GLN A 79 -12.81 12.97 -21.09
CA GLN A 79 -13.20 11.71 -20.44
C GLN A 79 -12.04 11.05 -19.67
N ALA A 80 -10.84 11.05 -20.25
CA ALA A 80 -9.65 10.54 -19.57
C ALA A 80 -9.33 11.36 -18.32
N LEU A 81 -9.42 12.69 -18.41
CA LEU A 81 -9.21 13.58 -17.25
C LEU A 81 -10.34 13.46 -16.21
N GLU A 82 -11.58 13.23 -16.62
CA GLU A 82 -12.69 13.00 -15.69
C GLU A 82 -12.46 11.73 -14.87
N HIS A 83 -12.01 10.65 -15.52
CA HIS A 83 -11.63 9.42 -14.84
C HIS A 83 -10.49 9.67 -13.84
N LEU A 84 -9.43 10.38 -14.26
CA LEU A 84 -8.33 10.76 -13.38
C LEU A 84 -8.81 11.55 -12.16
N VAL A 85 -9.66 12.57 -12.35
CA VAL A 85 -10.16 13.41 -11.25
C VAL A 85 -11.07 12.60 -10.32
N ARG A 86 -11.84 11.65 -10.83
CA ARG A 86 -12.69 10.78 -10.00
C ARG A 86 -11.85 9.86 -9.11
N GLU A 87 -10.81 9.25 -9.66
CA GLU A 87 -9.91 8.34 -8.92
C GLU A 87 -8.95 9.10 -7.99
N ARG A 88 -8.48 10.29 -8.40
CA ARG A 88 -7.54 11.14 -7.66
C ARG A 88 -8.02 12.60 -7.63
N PRO A 89 -9.02 12.94 -6.80
CA PRO A 89 -9.59 14.30 -6.75
C PRO A 89 -8.59 15.39 -6.31
N LEU A 90 -7.55 14.99 -5.58
CA LEU A 90 -6.49 15.85 -5.07
C LEU A 90 -5.30 16.00 -6.03
N HIS A 91 -5.32 15.29 -7.17
CA HIS A 91 -4.26 15.41 -8.17
C HIS A 91 -4.24 16.83 -8.76
N SER A 92 -3.04 17.33 -9.04
CA SER A 92 -2.80 18.66 -9.58
C SER A 92 -1.78 18.59 -10.70
N ILE A 93 -2.05 19.28 -11.80
CA ILE A 93 -1.19 19.33 -12.98
C ILE A 93 -0.50 20.70 -13.01
N ALA A 94 0.81 20.71 -12.77
CA ALA A 94 1.58 21.94 -12.69
C ALA A 94 1.84 22.55 -14.08
N GLY A 95 1.75 23.88 -14.19
CA GLY A 95 1.85 24.61 -15.46
C GLY A 95 3.24 24.67 -16.09
N ASP A 96 4.28 24.25 -15.38
CA ASP A 96 5.66 24.22 -15.85
C ASP A 96 5.99 22.95 -16.67
N GLN A 97 5.26 21.86 -16.44
CA GLN A 97 5.50 20.55 -17.06
C GLN A 97 4.61 20.30 -18.29
N TYR A 98 3.48 21.00 -18.39
CA TYR A 98 2.48 20.75 -19.42
C TYR A 98 2.09 22.01 -20.19
N SER A 99 1.55 21.82 -21.40
CA SER A 99 1.09 22.94 -22.23
C SER A 99 -0.05 23.72 -21.56
N PRO A 100 -0.16 25.05 -21.77
CA PRO A 100 -1.24 25.86 -21.20
C PRO A 100 -2.65 25.35 -21.55
N ARG A 101 -2.81 24.76 -22.73
CA ARG A 101 -4.10 24.19 -23.19
C ARG A 101 -4.48 22.95 -22.41
N PHE A 102 -3.52 22.11 -22.04
CA PHE A 102 -3.78 20.89 -21.27
C PHE A 102 -4.15 21.23 -19.82
N VAL A 103 -3.41 22.15 -19.21
CA VAL A 103 -3.67 22.63 -17.84
C VAL A 103 -5.06 23.27 -17.75
N SER A 104 -5.43 24.12 -18.72
CA SER A 104 -6.76 24.75 -18.71
C SER A 104 -7.91 23.76 -18.90
N LEU A 105 -7.71 22.71 -19.70
CA LEU A 105 -8.67 21.62 -19.86
C LEU A 105 -8.85 20.86 -18.55
N PHE A 106 -7.74 20.45 -17.91
CA PHE A 106 -7.76 19.76 -16.62
C PHE A 106 -8.48 20.57 -15.54
N GLU A 107 -8.13 21.84 -15.39
CA GLU A 107 -8.79 22.73 -14.41
C GLU A 107 -10.29 22.87 -14.67
N THR A 108 -10.71 22.86 -15.94
CA THR A 108 -12.13 22.89 -16.31
C THR A 108 -12.85 21.61 -15.90
N VAL A 109 -12.28 20.45 -16.24
CA VAL A 109 -12.82 19.14 -15.86
C VAL A 109 -12.85 18.99 -14.33
N ARG A 110 -11.81 19.43 -13.62
CA ARG A 110 -11.72 19.38 -12.16
C ARG A 110 -12.81 20.20 -11.48
N ARG A 111 -13.06 21.43 -11.94
CA ARG A 111 -14.15 22.28 -11.43
C ARG A 111 -15.54 21.65 -11.61
N GLN A 112 -15.74 20.87 -12.67
CA GLN A 112 -17.01 20.20 -12.94
C GLN A 112 -17.17 18.89 -12.16
N THR A 113 -16.09 18.13 -12.01
CA THR A 113 -16.12 16.74 -11.51
C THR A 113 -16.01 16.67 -9.99
N VAL A 114 -15.13 17.48 -9.37
CA VAL A 114 -14.88 17.42 -7.91
C VAL A 114 -16.15 17.64 -7.08
N PRO A 115 -17.05 18.60 -7.39
CA PRO A 115 -18.31 18.76 -6.65
C PRO A 115 -19.20 17.52 -6.66
N VAL A 116 -19.20 16.76 -7.77
CA VAL A 116 -19.97 15.53 -7.91
C VAL A 116 -19.36 14.44 -7.03
N VAL A 117 -18.04 14.26 -7.11
CA VAL A 117 -17.29 13.28 -6.32
C VAL A 117 -17.45 13.54 -4.82
N ALA A 118 -17.36 14.80 -4.38
CA ALA A 118 -17.55 15.17 -2.97
C ALA A 118 -18.93 14.74 -2.45
N ARG A 119 -19.99 14.93 -3.24
CA ARG A 119 -21.36 14.51 -2.86
C ARG A 119 -21.51 12.99 -2.83
N GLU A 120 -20.89 12.27 -3.76
CA GLU A 120 -20.86 10.80 -3.77
C GLU A 120 -20.15 10.26 -2.52
N VAL A 121 -18.99 10.82 -2.18
CA VAL A 121 -18.22 10.45 -0.97
C VAL A 121 -19.05 10.70 0.29
N TYR A 122 -19.68 11.88 0.40
CA TYR A 122 -20.57 12.19 1.53
C TYR A 122 -21.72 11.17 1.65
N ALA A 123 -22.42 10.87 0.55
CA ALA A 123 -23.53 9.93 0.55
C ALA A 123 -23.08 8.51 0.94
N ASN A 124 -21.90 8.08 0.48
CA ASN A 124 -21.32 6.79 0.83
C ASN A 124 -20.94 6.71 2.32
N ALA A 125 -20.26 7.74 2.83
CA ALA A 125 -19.87 7.83 4.23
C ALA A 125 -21.09 7.86 5.17
N ARG A 126 -22.14 8.60 4.79
CA ARG A 126 -23.41 8.64 5.52
C ARG A 126 -24.09 7.27 5.56
N ARG A 127 -24.16 6.55 4.44
CA ARG A 127 -24.70 5.17 4.41
C ARG A 127 -23.90 4.21 5.30
N ALA A 128 -22.57 4.37 5.36
CA ALA A 128 -21.73 3.58 6.27
C ALA A 128 -22.03 3.90 7.74
N TYR A 129 -22.21 5.19 8.07
CA TYR A 129 -22.58 5.62 9.42
C TYR A 129 -23.94 5.08 9.85
N GLU A 130 -24.95 5.19 8.98
CA GLU A 130 -26.30 4.66 9.23
C GLU A 130 -26.31 3.13 9.37
N ALA A 131 -25.39 2.43 8.69
CA ALA A 131 -25.18 0.99 8.83
C ALA A 131 -24.37 0.58 10.07
N GLY A 132 -23.94 1.52 10.91
CA GLY A 132 -23.10 1.26 12.09
C GLY A 132 -21.64 0.91 11.77
N ARG A 133 -21.22 1.03 10.50
CA ARG A 133 -19.83 0.81 10.07
C ARG A 133 -19.02 2.08 10.28
N PHE A 134 -18.73 2.38 11.55
CA PHE A 134 -18.15 3.67 11.93
C PHE A 134 -16.73 3.87 11.38
N ASP A 135 -15.90 2.82 11.26
CA ASP A 135 -14.58 2.92 10.63
C ASP A 135 -14.66 3.37 9.16
N ASP A 136 -15.49 2.70 8.36
CA ASP A 136 -15.75 3.05 6.95
C ASP A 136 -16.27 4.49 6.84
N ALA A 137 -17.22 4.86 7.71
CA ALA A 137 -17.79 6.20 7.76
C ALA A 137 -16.74 7.25 8.08
N THR A 138 -15.89 7.01 9.09
CA THR A 138 -14.80 7.93 9.44
C THR A 138 -13.82 8.08 8.28
N GLY A 139 -13.45 6.98 7.60
CA GLY A 139 -12.60 7.04 6.41
C GLY A 139 -13.20 7.91 5.30
N GLY A 140 -14.47 7.70 4.97
CA GLY A 140 -15.17 8.48 3.96
C GLY A 140 -15.33 9.96 4.31
N PHE A 141 -15.65 10.30 5.56
CA PHE A 141 -15.74 11.71 5.98
C PHE A 141 -14.38 12.41 6.03
N ARG A 142 -13.28 11.72 6.34
CA ARG A 142 -11.92 12.30 6.22
C ARG A 142 -11.57 12.58 4.77
N GLN A 143 -11.84 11.64 3.87
CA GLN A 143 -11.65 11.85 2.43
C GLN A 143 -12.45 13.04 1.93
N LEU A 144 -13.71 13.20 2.37
CA LEU A 144 -14.53 14.37 2.05
C LEU A 144 -13.89 15.67 2.52
N ALA A 145 -13.37 15.70 3.76
CA ALA A 145 -12.72 16.87 4.32
C ALA A 145 -11.45 17.26 3.54
N GLU A 146 -10.68 16.28 3.08
CA GLU A 146 -9.52 16.49 2.20
C GLU A 146 -9.96 17.05 0.83
N ILE A 147 -10.98 16.47 0.19
CA ILE A 147 -11.49 16.97 -1.10
C ILE A 147 -11.97 18.42 -0.98
N LEU A 148 -12.63 18.76 0.13
CA LEU A 148 -13.18 20.09 0.41
C LEU A 148 -12.19 20.99 1.18
N SER A 149 -10.90 20.65 1.23
CA SER A 149 -9.90 21.49 1.90
C SER A 149 -9.55 22.73 1.10
N ASP A 150 -9.76 22.71 -0.22
CA ASP A 150 -9.52 23.86 -1.11
C ASP A 150 -10.61 24.93 -0.90
N PRO A 151 -10.25 26.10 -0.34
CA PRO A 151 -11.22 27.16 -0.07
C PRO A 151 -11.85 27.71 -1.35
N THR A 152 -11.11 27.73 -2.46
CA THR A 152 -11.61 28.29 -3.73
C THR A 152 -12.75 27.47 -4.31
N LEU A 153 -12.72 26.14 -4.16
CA LEU A 153 -13.78 25.24 -4.61
C LEU A 153 -15.06 25.41 -3.77
N VAL A 154 -14.92 25.60 -2.45
CA VAL A 154 -16.05 25.75 -1.54
C VAL A 154 -16.72 27.11 -1.71
N GLU A 155 -15.93 28.18 -1.84
CA GLU A 155 -16.44 29.55 -2.07
C GLU A 155 -17.26 29.67 -3.37
N GLN A 156 -16.88 28.92 -4.41
CA GLN A 156 -17.58 28.92 -5.69
C GLN A 156 -18.91 28.14 -5.66
N SER A 157 -19.20 27.39 -4.59
CA SER A 157 -20.35 26.47 -4.53
C SER A 157 -21.01 26.48 -3.14
N PRO A 158 -22.11 27.23 -2.92
CA PRO A 158 -22.81 27.30 -1.63
C PRO A 158 -23.21 25.92 -1.10
N ASN A 159 -23.71 25.04 -1.98
CA ASN A 159 -24.12 23.68 -1.61
C ASN A 159 -22.94 22.80 -1.14
N LEU A 160 -21.69 23.13 -1.50
CA LEU A 160 -20.51 22.41 -1.00
C LEU A 160 -20.09 22.92 0.39
N ALA A 161 -20.35 24.18 0.72
CA ALA A 161 -20.13 24.70 2.06
C ALA A 161 -21.01 23.97 3.08
N ASP A 162 -22.30 23.78 2.74
CA ASP A 162 -23.22 23.00 3.57
C ASP A 162 -22.77 21.53 3.72
N VAL A 163 -22.33 20.91 2.63
CA VAL A 163 -21.81 19.52 2.64
C VAL A 163 -20.55 19.41 3.50
N LYS A 164 -19.67 20.42 3.47
CA LYS A 164 -18.47 20.48 4.33
C LYS A 164 -18.87 20.54 5.79
N GLU A 165 -19.78 21.46 6.17
CA GLU A 165 -20.24 21.61 7.55
C GLU A 165 -20.90 20.31 8.07
N LEU A 166 -21.79 19.73 7.27
CA LEU A 166 -22.42 18.45 7.60
C LEU A 166 -21.37 17.34 7.73
N GLY A 167 -20.43 17.25 6.78
CA GLY A 167 -19.34 16.28 6.79
C GLY A 167 -18.47 16.35 8.04
N ASP A 168 -18.08 17.56 8.46
CA ASP A 168 -17.28 17.80 9.66
C ASP A 168 -18.03 17.38 10.94
N GLY A 169 -19.34 17.64 11.00
CA GLY A 169 -20.19 17.18 12.09
C GLY A 169 -20.28 15.66 12.17
N PHE A 170 -20.55 15.00 11.04
CA PHE A 170 -20.63 13.55 10.97
C PHE A 170 -19.28 12.87 11.21
N LEU A 171 -18.16 13.47 10.81
CA LEU A 171 -16.83 12.97 11.12
C LEU A 171 -16.62 12.86 12.63
N LYS A 172 -16.90 13.93 13.37
CA LYS A 172 -16.80 13.94 14.85
C LYS A 172 -17.70 12.88 15.49
N LEU A 173 -18.93 12.74 15.01
CA LEU A 173 -19.87 11.73 15.51
C LEU A 173 -19.38 10.30 15.21
N ALA A 174 -18.90 10.04 14.00
CA ALA A 174 -18.37 8.74 13.59
C ALA A 174 -17.14 8.35 14.43
N GLU A 175 -16.23 9.30 14.67
CA GLU A 175 -15.05 9.07 15.51
C GLU A 175 -15.41 8.75 16.96
N ALA A 176 -16.36 9.49 17.53
CA ALA A 176 -16.86 9.22 18.89
C ALA A 176 -17.51 7.83 18.99
N LYS A 177 -18.31 7.44 17.98
CA LYS A 177 -18.95 6.12 17.92
C LYS A 177 -17.95 4.99 17.74
N ARG A 178 -16.94 5.17 16.88
CA ARG A 178 -15.84 4.23 16.70
C ARG A 178 -15.06 4.03 18.00
N LEU A 179 -14.74 5.11 18.72
CA LEU A 179 -14.02 5.04 20.00
C LEU A 179 -14.86 4.34 21.08
N ALA A 180 -16.17 4.63 21.15
CA ALA A 180 -17.07 3.93 22.07
C ALA A 180 -17.17 2.43 21.75
N ALA A 181 -17.29 2.07 20.46
CA ALA A 181 -17.34 0.67 20.02
C ALA A 181 -16.03 -0.10 20.31
N ALA A 182 -14.89 0.58 20.31
CA ALA A 182 -13.60 -0.01 20.69
C ALA A 182 -13.44 -0.18 22.21
N ALA A 183 -14.23 0.52 23.03
CA ALA A 183 -14.18 0.45 24.48
C ALA A 183 -15.12 -0.62 25.09
N ASP A 184 -16.09 -1.12 24.32
CA ASP A 184 -16.93 -2.25 24.73
C ASP A 184 -16.17 -3.58 24.55
N PRO A 185 -15.80 -4.29 25.63
CA PRO A 185 -15.17 -5.59 25.52
C PRO A 185 -16.20 -6.58 24.96
N VAL A 186 -15.90 -7.21 23.81
CA VAL A 186 -16.65 -8.36 23.31
C VAL A 186 -16.66 -9.41 24.43
N PRO A 187 -17.83 -9.78 25.01
CA PRO A 187 -17.86 -10.85 25.98
C PRO A 187 -17.46 -12.13 25.25
N SER A 188 -16.33 -12.70 25.69
CA SER A 188 -15.85 -14.01 25.28
C SER A 188 -16.91 -15.07 25.61
N ARG A 189 -17.85 -15.31 24.69
CA ARG A 189 -18.71 -16.49 24.71
C ARG A 189 -17.98 -17.63 24.02
N SER A 190 -17.13 -18.32 24.79
CA SER A 190 -16.80 -19.74 24.60
C SER A 190 -15.96 -20.15 25.81
N SER A 191 -16.51 -20.87 26.79
CA SER A 191 -16.76 -22.29 26.62
C SER A 191 -17.85 -22.78 27.60
N ALA A 192 -18.86 -23.43 27.03
CA ALA A 192 -19.81 -24.24 27.77
C ALA A 192 -19.11 -25.46 28.41
N PRO A 193 -19.62 -25.98 29.55
CA PRO A 193 -19.05 -27.12 30.24
C PRO A 193 -19.39 -28.42 29.51
N ALA A 194 -18.39 -29.21 29.13
CA ALA A 194 -18.59 -30.57 28.64
C ALA A 194 -18.79 -31.55 29.82
N PRO A 195 -19.72 -32.52 29.70
CA PRO A 195 -20.12 -33.43 30.78
C PRO A 195 -19.17 -34.64 30.94
N ALA A 196 -19.25 -35.22 32.13
CA ALA A 196 -18.44 -36.32 32.66
C ALA A 196 -18.44 -37.63 31.85
N VAL A 197 -17.28 -38.34 31.86
CA VAL A 197 -17.21 -39.81 31.79
C VAL A 197 -16.04 -40.33 32.65
N GLY A 198 -16.36 -41.01 33.76
CA GLY A 198 -15.84 -42.33 34.19
C GLY A 198 -14.38 -42.53 34.67
N PRO A 199 -14.14 -43.32 35.75
CA PRO A 199 -12.82 -43.46 36.39
C PRO A 199 -12.09 -44.78 36.03
N VAL A 200 -10.75 -44.75 35.98
CA VAL A 200 -9.89 -45.93 36.24
C VAL A 200 -8.65 -45.53 37.04
N PRO A 201 -8.30 -46.23 38.15
CA PRO A 201 -7.11 -45.95 38.96
C PRO A 201 -5.93 -46.90 38.70
N SER A 202 -4.72 -46.36 38.90
CA SER A 202 -3.43 -46.96 39.31
C SER A 202 -2.79 -48.04 38.41
N THR A 203 -1.49 -48.03 38.10
CA THR A 203 -0.36 -48.18 39.05
C THR A 203 1.01 -47.82 38.40
N SER A 204 1.90 -47.19 39.18
CA SER A 204 3.35 -46.83 39.04
C SER A 204 4.33 -47.95 38.53
N PRO A 205 5.68 -47.75 38.41
CA PRO A 205 6.54 -46.54 38.21
C PRO A 205 7.75 -46.68 37.21
N ALA A 206 8.28 -45.54 36.76
CA ALA A 206 9.59 -45.12 36.15
C ALA A 206 10.72 -46.15 35.81
N PRO A 207 11.53 -45.92 34.73
CA PRO A 207 12.58 -44.87 34.72
C PRO A 207 12.71 -44.06 33.40
N ALA A 208 13.01 -42.76 33.53
CA ALA A 208 13.41 -41.85 32.43
C ALA A 208 14.86 -42.11 31.97
N PRO A 209 15.23 -41.93 30.68
CA PRO A 209 15.49 -40.60 30.06
C PRO A 209 15.19 -40.57 28.52
N PRO A 210 15.52 -39.51 27.74
CA PRO A 210 15.74 -38.09 28.05
C PRO A 210 14.62 -37.18 27.48
N ASP A 211 14.57 -35.94 27.95
CA ASP A 211 13.67 -34.91 27.45
C ASP A 211 13.82 -34.69 25.93
N PRO A 212 12.72 -34.63 25.15
CA PRO A 212 12.74 -33.83 23.94
C PRO A 212 12.85 -32.37 24.40
N VAL A 213 13.98 -31.76 24.05
CA VAL A 213 14.26 -30.33 24.09
C VAL A 213 12.97 -29.53 23.99
N VAL A 214 12.61 -28.86 25.08
CA VAL A 214 11.55 -27.86 25.12
C VAL A 214 11.98 -26.73 24.20
N VAL A 215 11.55 -26.77 22.93
CA VAL A 215 11.56 -25.59 22.09
C VAL A 215 10.40 -24.75 22.61
N SER A 216 10.70 -23.88 23.58
CA SER A 216 9.82 -22.80 23.97
C SER A 216 9.46 -22.01 22.72
N THR A 217 8.28 -22.23 22.16
CA THR A 217 7.72 -21.43 21.09
C THR A 217 7.35 -20.07 21.66
N THR A 218 8.33 -19.18 21.76
CA THR A 218 8.14 -17.77 22.12
C THR A 218 7.26 -17.11 21.06
N ARG A 219 5.97 -16.95 21.38
CA ARG A 219 5.00 -16.26 20.53
C ARG A 219 5.50 -14.85 20.20
N VAL A 220 5.54 -14.51 18.91
CA VAL A 220 5.91 -13.18 18.41
C VAL A 220 4.64 -12.36 18.22
N PHE A 221 4.55 -11.21 18.91
CA PHE A 221 3.41 -10.32 18.86
C PHE A 221 3.52 -9.33 17.69
N THR A 222 2.40 -8.75 17.28
CA THR A 222 2.32 -7.86 16.11
C THR A 222 1.43 -6.65 16.37
N VAL A 223 1.30 -5.76 15.38
CA VAL A 223 0.35 -4.63 15.42
C VAL A 223 -1.11 -5.06 15.60
N ALA A 224 -1.45 -6.30 15.27
CA ALA A 224 -2.79 -6.86 15.50
C ALA A 224 -3.04 -7.21 16.98
N ASP A 225 -1.99 -7.34 17.80
CA ASP A 225 -2.11 -7.58 19.24
C ASP A 225 -2.17 -6.22 19.96
N HIS A 226 -3.38 -5.65 20.06
CA HIS A 226 -3.61 -4.30 20.61
C HIS A 226 -3.25 -4.16 22.10
N ASP A 227 -3.11 -5.26 22.82
CA ASP A 227 -2.71 -5.31 24.23
C ASP A 227 -1.18 -5.16 24.44
N VAL A 228 -0.42 -5.04 23.34
CA VAL A 228 1.04 -4.94 23.36
C VAL A 228 1.46 -3.53 22.97
N ARG A 229 2.18 -2.86 23.87
CA ARG A 229 2.82 -1.58 23.56
C ARG A 229 3.99 -1.82 22.61
N PRO A 230 4.01 -1.19 21.42
CA PRO A 230 5.04 -1.44 20.42
C PRO A 230 6.42 -0.94 20.87
N PRO A 231 7.51 -1.45 20.25
CA PRO A 231 8.87 -1.02 20.52
C PRO A 231 9.07 0.47 20.24
N VAL A 232 9.88 1.13 21.06
CA VAL A 232 10.22 2.56 20.88
C VAL A 232 11.64 2.69 20.37
N GLU A 233 11.82 3.42 19.26
CA GLU A 233 13.12 3.68 18.66
C GLU A 233 14.03 4.44 19.62
N ILE A 234 15.20 3.86 19.94
CA ILE A 234 16.25 4.54 20.71
C ILE A 234 17.34 5.02 19.76
N GLN A 235 17.78 4.14 18.85
CA GLN A 235 18.83 4.46 17.90
C GLN A 235 18.65 3.70 16.59
N ARG A 236 18.39 4.44 15.52
CA ARG A 236 18.33 3.94 14.14
C ARG A 236 19.28 4.75 13.27
N ARG A 237 20.47 4.20 13.03
CA ARG A 237 21.41 4.81 12.07
C ARG A 237 21.13 4.24 10.69
N LEU A 238 20.57 5.06 9.82
CA LEU A 238 20.38 4.71 8.41
C LEU A 238 21.70 4.88 7.66
N PRO A 239 22.02 3.96 6.71
CA PRO A 239 23.14 4.15 5.80
C PRO A 239 22.98 5.44 4.99
N LEU A 240 24.08 6.12 4.71
CA LEU A 240 24.08 7.25 3.79
C LEU A 240 23.68 6.76 2.42
N TRP A 241 22.58 7.30 1.90
CA TRP A 241 22.17 6.98 0.55
C TRP A 241 23.00 7.80 -0.44
N SER A 242 23.72 7.10 -1.31
CA SER A 242 24.45 7.68 -2.44
C SER A 242 23.93 7.04 -3.72
N PRO A 243 23.26 7.80 -4.62
CA PRO A 243 22.85 7.25 -5.90
C PRO A 243 24.11 6.93 -6.72
N SER A 244 24.44 5.65 -6.85
CA SER A 244 25.58 5.18 -7.64
C SER A 244 25.37 5.46 -9.12
N ASN A 245 26.38 6.06 -9.79
CA ASN A 245 26.64 6.19 -11.24
C ASN A 245 25.49 5.81 -12.21
N GLY A 246 24.33 6.46 -12.06
CA GLY A 246 23.15 6.28 -12.88
C GLY A 246 22.28 7.53 -12.82
N PRO A 247 21.28 7.68 -13.71
CA PRO A 247 20.36 8.81 -13.65
C PRO A 247 19.72 8.87 -12.26
N ARG A 248 19.82 10.05 -11.63
CA ARG A 248 19.22 10.31 -10.32
C ARG A 248 17.72 9.97 -10.41
N PRO A 249 17.19 9.11 -9.52
CA PRO A 249 15.75 8.86 -9.50
C PRO A 249 15.04 10.20 -9.23
N LEU A 250 14.16 10.62 -10.15
CA LEU A 250 13.28 11.76 -9.94
C LEU A 250 12.20 11.32 -8.93
N GLY A 251 12.44 11.52 -7.64
CA GLY A 251 11.46 11.30 -6.58
C GLY A 251 11.99 10.60 -5.32
N GLU A 252 11.08 10.35 -4.39
CA GLU A 252 11.32 9.58 -3.17
C GLU A 252 11.26 8.08 -3.46
N ILE A 253 12.29 7.32 -3.06
CA ILE A 253 12.25 5.85 -3.11
C ILE A 253 11.70 5.36 -1.77
N ARG A 254 10.64 4.56 -1.81
CA ARG A 254 9.98 4.01 -0.62
C ARG A 254 10.13 2.50 -0.54
N GLY A 255 10.71 2.01 0.55
CA GLY A 255 10.80 0.61 0.91
C GLY A 255 10.03 0.28 2.17
N LEU A 256 9.83 -1.01 2.40
CA LEU A 256 9.11 -1.53 3.57
C LEU A 256 9.97 -2.62 4.21
N LEU A 257 10.31 -2.44 5.47
CA LEU A 257 11.15 -3.32 6.25
C LEU A 257 10.31 -3.97 7.35
N GLU A 258 10.23 -5.31 7.34
CA GLU A 258 9.72 -6.08 8.47
C GLU A 258 10.85 -6.25 9.49
N VAL A 259 10.58 -5.92 10.75
CA VAL A 259 11.54 -6.00 11.85
C VAL A 259 10.94 -6.83 12.98
N VAL A 260 11.74 -7.74 13.54
CA VAL A 260 11.44 -8.49 14.75
C VAL A 260 12.44 -8.10 15.82
N THR A 261 11.95 -7.63 16.97
CA THR A 261 12.79 -7.38 18.16
C THR A 261 12.59 -8.45 19.21
N ASP A 262 13.66 -8.70 19.97
CA ASP A 262 13.63 -9.56 21.14
C ASP A 262 13.12 -8.83 22.40
N THR A 263 13.18 -9.53 23.54
CA THR A 263 12.76 -9.03 24.86
C THR A 263 13.69 -7.96 25.44
N GLU A 264 14.89 -7.78 24.87
CA GLU A 264 15.84 -6.74 25.26
C GLU A 264 15.73 -5.50 24.35
N GLY A 265 14.98 -5.60 23.25
CA GLY A 265 14.82 -4.54 22.26
C GLY A 265 15.94 -4.49 21.21
N ALA A 266 16.74 -5.55 21.12
CA ALA A 266 17.64 -5.77 19.99
C ALA A 266 16.88 -6.37 18.81
N ILE A 267 17.36 -6.12 17.58
CA ILE A 267 16.77 -6.71 16.38
C ILE A 267 17.23 -8.16 16.26
N GLU A 268 16.28 -9.09 16.33
CA GLU A 268 16.51 -10.52 16.11
C GLU A 268 16.51 -10.85 14.62
N SER A 269 15.60 -10.24 13.85
CA SER A 269 15.55 -10.39 12.39
C SER A 269 15.00 -9.16 11.70
N ALA A 270 15.48 -8.87 10.49
CA ALA A 270 14.94 -7.84 9.62
C ALA A 270 14.90 -8.34 8.18
N THR A 271 13.78 -8.12 7.51
CA THR A 271 13.53 -8.57 6.13
C THR A 271 12.93 -7.44 5.32
N LEU A 272 13.42 -7.17 4.12
CA LEU A 272 12.75 -6.24 3.22
C LEU A 272 11.53 -6.89 2.57
N VAL A 273 10.37 -6.29 2.78
CA VAL A 273 9.11 -6.64 2.12
C VAL A 273 8.98 -5.88 0.79
N LYS A 274 9.42 -4.61 0.76
CA LYS A 274 9.52 -3.80 -0.45
C LYS A 274 10.94 -3.28 -0.60
N SER A 275 11.63 -3.76 -1.63
CA SER A 275 12.98 -3.35 -2.03
C SER A 275 13.05 -1.85 -2.33
N LEU A 276 14.11 -1.17 -1.89
CA LEU A 276 14.44 0.19 -2.32
C LEU A 276 15.31 0.13 -3.56
N THR A 277 16.50 -0.45 -3.41
CA THR A 277 17.42 -0.81 -4.51
C THR A 277 18.31 -1.97 -4.05
N PRO A 278 18.67 -2.93 -4.94
CA PRO A 278 19.44 -4.11 -4.53
C PRO A 278 20.75 -3.81 -3.78
N LEU A 279 21.42 -2.69 -4.10
CA LEU A 279 22.66 -2.27 -3.43
C LEU A 279 22.39 -1.68 -2.03
N TYR A 280 21.45 -0.74 -1.93
CA TYR A 280 21.12 -0.09 -0.66
C TYR A 280 20.43 -1.04 0.33
N ASP A 281 19.63 -1.98 -0.18
CA ASP A 281 18.93 -2.96 0.66
C ASP A 281 19.91 -3.81 1.47
N ARG A 282 21.06 -4.16 0.90
CA ARG A 282 22.11 -4.93 1.59
C ARG A 282 22.76 -4.11 2.71
N GLU A 283 23.01 -2.82 2.47
CA GLU A 283 23.57 -1.92 3.47
C GLU A 283 22.56 -1.64 4.60
N LEU A 284 21.29 -1.47 4.25
CA LEU A 284 20.19 -1.29 5.19
C LEU A 284 20.03 -2.50 6.10
N LEU A 285 19.98 -3.72 5.54
CA LEU A 285 19.90 -4.96 6.32
C LEU A 285 21.15 -5.22 7.17
N ALA A 286 22.33 -4.72 6.78
CA ALA A 286 23.51 -4.79 7.63
C ALA A 286 23.44 -3.79 8.79
N ALA A 287 22.90 -2.60 8.55
CA ALA A 287 22.77 -1.54 9.54
C ALA A 287 21.76 -1.86 10.65
N THR A 288 20.72 -2.66 10.37
CA THR A 288 19.72 -3.08 11.37
C THR A 288 20.34 -3.78 12.58
N LYS A 289 21.46 -4.49 12.40
CA LYS A 289 22.20 -5.14 13.51
C LYS A 289 22.70 -4.15 14.57
N GLY A 290 22.89 -2.89 14.21
CA GLY A 290 23.34 -1.84 15.12
C GLY A 290 22.21 -1.01 15.70
N TRP A 291 20.96 -1.29 15.36
CA TRP A 291 19.83 -0.52 15.87
C TRP A 291 19.42 -1.00 17.27
N LYS A 292 18.91 -0.05 18.06
CA LYS A 292 18.42 -0.32 19.41
C LYS A 292 17.03 0.24 19.58
N PHE A 293 16.16 -0.58 20.15
CA PHE A 293 14.80 -0.24 20.50
C PHE A 293 14.59 -0.51 21.98
N ARG A 294 13.60 0.16 22.57
CA ARG A 294 13.00 -0.29 23.81
C ARG A 294 12.07 -1.46 23.46
N PRO A 295 12.12 -2.61 24.18
CA PRO A 295 11.32 -3.77 23.85
C PRO A 295 9.82 -3.46 23.91
N ALA A 296 9.04 -4.25 23.17
CA ALA A 296 7.58 -4.21 23.29
C ALA A 296 7.16 -4.73 24.66
N ILE A 297 6.11 -4.14 25.23
CA ILE A 297 5.62 -4.51 26.56
C ILE A 297 4.19 -5.02 26.45
N LYS A 298 3.96 -6.24 26.95
CA LYS A 298 2.63 -6.83 27.14
C LYS A 298 2.46 -7.13 28.62
N ASP A 299 1.39 -6.64 29.25
CA ASP A 299 1.11 -6.90 30.68
C ASP A 299 2.30 -6.59 31.62
N ASN A 300 3.07 -5.55 31.29
CA ASN A 300 4.29 -5.12 31.98
C ASN A 300 5.51 -6.07 31.84
N GLU A 301 5.44 -7.05 30.94
CA GLU A 301 6.53 -7.95 30.56
C GLU A 301 7.09 -7.63 29.16
N PRO A 302 8.42 -7.68 28.96
CA PRO A 302 9.01 -7.53 27.64
C PRO A 302 8.68 -8.73 26.75
N VAL A 303 8.22 -8.47 25.54
CA VAL A 303 7.83 -9.52 24.58
C VAL A 303 8.48 -9.32 23.22
N LYS A 304 8.63 -10.42 22.47
CA LYS A 304 9.05 -10.36 21.07
C LYS A 304 7.98 -9.69 20.23
N TYR A 305 8.38 -8.80 19.34
CA TYR A 305 7.43 -8.02 18.55
C TYR A 305 7.89 -7.87 17.10
N ARG A 306 6.96 -8.04 16.17
CA ARG A 306 7.15 -7.92 14.74
C ARG A 306 6.29 -6.80 14.18
N TRP A 307 6.90 -5.90 13.42
CA TRP A 307 6.19 -4.82 12.75
C TRP A 307 6.80 -4.46 11.40
N LEU A 308 6.04 -3.69 10.63
CA LEU A 308 6.46 -3.13 9.35
C LEU A 308 6.82 -1.67 9.52
N MET A 309 7.98 -1.27 8.98
CA MET A 309 8.49 0.08 9.02
C MET A 309 8.77 0.57 7.59
N GLU A 310 8.24 1.75 7.25
CA GLU A 310 8.52 2.40 5.98
C GLU A 310 9.90 3.09 6.02
N ILE A 311 10.66 2.94 4.93
CA ILE A 311 11.95 3.60 4.70
C ILE A 311 11.81 4.47 3.47
N VAL A 312 12.16 5.76 3.59
CA VAL A 312 12.08 6.72 2.49
C VAL A 312 13.48 7.27 2.23
N LEU A 313 13.93 7.21 0.97
CA LEU A 313 15.18 7.79 0.50
C LEU A 313 14.86 8.98 -0.41
N SER A 314 15.46 10.12 -0.14
CA SER A 314 15.25 11.36 -0.88
C SER A 314 16.55 11.97 -1.38
N GLY A 315 16.53 12.39 -2.66
CA GLY A 315 17.57 13.15 -3.37
C GLY A 315 17.99 14.40 -2.63
N ARG A 316 19.09 14.42 -1.87
CA ARG A 316 19.73 15.70 -1.52
C ARG A 316 20.46 16.31 -2.70
#